data_AF-A0A9X1KRV8-F1
#
_entry.id   AF-A0A9X1KRV8-F1
#
_cell.length_a   1.000
_cell.length_b   1.000
_cell.length_c   1.000
_cell.angle_alpha   90.00
_cell.angle_beta   90.00
_cell.angle_gamma   90.00
#
_symmetry.space_group_name_H-M   'P 1'
#
loop_
_entity.id
_entity.type
_entity.pdbx_description
1 polymer ?
#
loop_
_entity_poly.entity_id
_entity_poly.type
_entity_poly.pdbx_seq_one_letter_code
_entity_poly.pdbx_strand_id
1 'polypeptide(L)'
;MSPEQIATYTSSFIAILADYSLTLISALLILFIGLYAIRLINRLIRKIMVKRNLDPTLTKFLADILLWALRILLFVTFISKLGIPTTSFVAILGAMGLAVGLSLQGSLSNFAGGMLIIVFKPFKVGDTIEAQGIIATVEEIQIFVTKMVTGNNQTVFVPNGTLSNGTIINYSMQGERRADLTFSISYDSDIKKAKDVLLDVLNKNSKVLQTPAPEVFVKNLSASSIDFAVRPWAKNANYGAVFTETLEDCKAALDQAGIAVQPYTIQK
;
A
#
# COMPACT_ATOMS: atom_id res chain seq x y z
N MET A 1 39.10 66.76 -22.72
CA MET A 1 38.05 65.95 -23.37
C MET A 1 37.46 66.79 -24.48
N SER A 2 37.47 66.31 -25.72
CA SER A 2 36.81 67.03 -26.81
C SER A 2 35.30 67.07 -26.57
N PRO A 3 34.57 68.12 -27.01
CA PRO A 3 33.11 68.20 -26.87
C PRO A 3 32.38 66.96 -27.43
N GLU A 4 32.93 66.34 -28.47
CA GLU A 4 32.42 65.09 -29.07
C GLU A 4 32.56 63.88 -28.15
N GLN A 5 33.64 63.79 -27.35
CA GLN A 5 33.81 62.72 -26.37
C GLN A 5 32.77 62.86 -25.25
N ILE A 6 32.54 64.07 -24.75
CA ILE A 6 31.54 64.33 -23.70
C ILE A 6 30.13 63.97 -24.18
N ALA A 7 29.77 64.37 -25.41
CA ALA A 7 28.49 64.02 -26.02
C ALA A 7 28.28 62.50 -26.15
N THR A 8 29.34 61.78 -26.55
CA THR A 8 29.32 60.31 -26.72
C THR A 8 29.20 59.57 -25.37
N TYR A 9 29.86 60.05 -24.31
CA TYR A 9 29.70 59.50 -22.96
C TYR A 9 28.29 59.78 -22.40
N THR A 10 27.74 60.97 -22.61
CA THR A 10 26.38 61.31 -22.15
C THR A 10 25.30 60.50 -22.87
N SER A 11 25.39 60.32 -24.19
CA SER A 11 24.42 59.53 -24.94
C SER A 11 24.48 58.05 -24.60
N SER A 12 25.70 57.51 -24.41
CA SER A 12 25.90 56.13 -23.95
C SER A 12 25.38 55.91 -22.54
N PHE A 13 25.57 56.88 -21.63
CA PHE A 13 25.06 56.81 -20.26
C PHE A 13 23.53 56.87 -20.22
N ILE A 14 22.89 57.74 -21.02
CA ILE A 14 21.42 57.84 -21.11
C ILE A 14 20.81 56.58 -21.72
N ALA A 15 21.44 55.99 -22.75
CA ALA A 15 20.97 54.74 -23.35
C ALA A 15 21.03 53.56 -22.36
N ILE A 16 22.13 53.43 -21.61
CA ILE A 16 22.25 52.43 -20.54
C ILE A 16 21.21 52.69 -19.46
N LEU A 17 20.99 53.95 -19.04
CA LEU A 17 19.99 54.26 -18.02
C LEU A 17 18.57 53.88 -18.47
N ALA A 18 18.24 54.14 -19.75
CA ALA A 18 16.95 53.80 -20.33
C ALA A 18 16.70 52.28 -20.36
N ASP A 19 17.66 51.49 -20.84
CA ASP A 19 17.54 50.02 -20.91
C ASP A 19 17.43 49.37 -19.52
N TYR A 20 18.22 49.84 -18.55
CA TYR A 20 18.14 49.34 -17.17
C TYR A 20 16.85 49.78 -16.48
N SER A 21 16.33 50.98 -16.78
CA SER A 21 15.06 51.45 -16.20
C SER A 21 13.87 50.61 -16.66
N LEU A 22 13.80 50.22 -17.94
CA LEU A 22 12.71 49.38 -18.46
C LEU A 22 12.77 47.95 -17.89
N THR A 23 13.99 47.43 -17.73
CA THR A 23 14.23 46.13 -17.10
C THR A 23 13.83 46.14 -15.62
N LEU A 24 14.17 47.21 -14.89
CA LEU A 24 13.79 47.40 -13.50
C LEU A 24 12.27 47.54 -13.33
N ILE A 25 11.62 48.33 -14.17
CA ILE A 25 10.15 48.52 -14.15
C ILE A 25 9.45 47.18 -14.41
N SER A 26 9.85 46.45 -15.44
CA SER A 26 9.25 45.15 -15.75
C SER A 26 9.50 44.10 -14.66
N ALA A 27 10.68 44.09 -14.04
CA ALA A 27 10.96 43.23 -12.88
C ALA A 27 10.06 43.57 -11.68
N LEU A 28 9.93 44.86 -11.36
CA LEU A 28 9.04 45.32 -10.28
C LEU A 28 7.58 44.98 -10.56
N LEU A 29 7.12 45.15 -11.81
CA LEU A 29 5.77 44.73 -12.20
C LEU A 29 5.54 43.24 -11.95
N ILE A 30 6.48 42.38 -12.36
CA ILE A 30 6.41 40.93 -12.08
C ILE A 30 6.32 40.67 -10.58
N LEU A 31 7.14 41.34 -9.77
CA LEU A 31 7.14 41.17 -8.32
C LEU A 31 5.78 41.55 -7.71
N PHE A 32 5.24 42.74 -8.03
CA PHE A 32 3.98 43.20 -7.46
C PHE A 32 2.79 42.35 -7.91
N ILE A 33 2.71 42.02 -9.21
CA ILE A 33 1.65 41.16 -9.75
C ILE A 33 1.75 39.76 -9.15
N GLY A 34 2.97 39.21 -9.03
CA GLY A 34 3.21 37.91 -8.44
C GLY A 34 2.83 37.84 -6.97
N LEU A 35 3.20 38.84 -6.17
CA LEU A 35 2.80 38.92 -4.75
C LEU A 35 1.28 39.04 -4.60
N TYR A 36 0.62 39.78 -5.49
CA TYR A 36 -0.83 39.87 -5.53
C TYR A 36 -1.46 38.51 -5.88
N ALA A 37 -0.95 37.81 -6.90
CA ALA A 37 -1.40 36.48 -7.29
C ALA A 37 -1.24 35.46 -6.16
N ILE A 38 -0.09 35.45 -5.46
CA ILE A 38 0.15 34.58 -4.30
C ILE A 38 -0.86 34.85 -3.18
N ARG A 39 -1.19 36.12 -2.91
CA ARG A 39 -2.23 36.47 -1.93
C ARG A 39 -3.61 35.96 -2.36
N LEU A 40 -3.95 36.06 -3.64
CA LEU A 40 -5.21 35.54 -4.17
C LEU A 40 -5.28 34.01 -4.03
N ILE A 41 -4.21 33.31 -4.40
CA ILE A 41 -4.09 31.85 -4.25
C ILE A 41 -4.26 31.44 -2.77
N ASN A 42 -3.60 32.13 -1.83
CA ASN A 42 -3.76 31.87 -0.39
C ASN A 42 -5.22 31.98 0.07
N ARG A 43 -5.92 33.03 -0.39
CA ARG A 43 -7.34 33.22 -0.06
C ARG A 43 -8.21 32.08 -0.61
N LEU A 44 -7.95 31.64 -1.84
CA LEU A 44 -8.68 30.55 -2.48
C LEU A 44 -8.46 29.22 -1.74
N ILE A 45 -7.21 28.89 -1.42
CA ILE A 45 -6.85 27.65 -0.71
C ILE A 45 -7.52 27.62 0.67
N ARG A 46 -7.40 28.70 1.45
CA ARG A 46 -8.05 28.78 2.76
C ARG A 46 -9.57 28.63 2.65
N LYS A 47 -10.21 29.26 1.65
CA LYS A 47 -11.65 29.15 1.43
C LYS A 47 -12.07 27.71 1.09
N ILE A 48 -11.31 27.02 0.23
CA ILE A 48 -11.59 25.63 -0.16
C ILE A 48 -11.41 24.70 1.04
N MET A 49 -10.33 24.86 1.81
CA MET A 49 -10.00 23.97 2.92
C MET A 49 -10.96 24.13 4.11
N VAL A 50 -11.38 25.36 4.43
CA VAL A 50 -12.45 25.62 5.42
C VAL A 50 -13.76 24.98 4.99
N LYS A 51 -14.13 25.10 3.70
CA LYS A 51 -15.36 24.47 3.18
C LYS A 51 -15.32 22.94 3.24
N ARG A 52 -14.13 22.34 3.24
CA ARG A 52 -13.90 20.88 3.28
C ARG A 52 -13.75 20.34 4.72
N ASN A 53 -13.90 21.17 5.76
CA ASN A 53 -13.70 20.81 7.18
C ASN A 53 -12.36 20.08 7.44
N LEU A 54 -11.30 20.50 6.74
CA LEU A 54 -9.96 19.97 7.01
C LEU A 54 -9.44 20.47 8.35
N ASP A 55 -8.57 19.68 8.98
CA ASP A 55 -7.88 20.07 10.19
C ASP A 55 -7.16 21.44 10.00
N PRO A 56 -7.35 22.41 10.92
CA PRO A 56 -6.74 23.73 10.79
C PRO A 56 -5.20 23.71 10.73
N THR A 57 -4.56 22.77 11.41
CA THR A 57 -3.11 22.59 11.45
C THR A 57 -2.61 22.08 10.10
N LEU A 58 -3.25 21.05 9.56
CA LEU A 58 -2.92 20.52 8.22
C LEU A 58 -3.13 21.57 7.14
N THR A 59 -4.22 22.33 7.24
CA THR A 59 -4.54 23.44 6.32
C THR A 59 -3.43 24.49 6.31
N LYS A 60 -3.00 24.94 7.49
CA LYS A 60 -1.92 25.92 7.62
C LYS A 60 -0.60 25.38 7.06
N PHE A 61 -0.25 24.14 7.40
CA PHE A 61 0.99 23.51 6.95
C PHE A 61 1.07 23.41 5.41
N LEU A 62 0.04 22.88 4.76
CA LEU A 62 0.00 22.75 3.29
C LEU A 62 -0.02 24.11 2.59
N ALA A 63 -0.76 25.09 3.12
CA ALA A 63 -0.78 26.43 2.57
C ALA A 63 0.61 27.08 2.69
N ASP A 64 1.28 26.97 3.83
CA ASP A 64 2.60 27.56 4.03
C ASP A 64 3.64 26.97 3.08
N ILE A 65 3.67 25.64 2.87
CA ILE A 65 4.56 24.98 1.90
C ILE A 65 4.35 25.55 0.48
N LEU A 66 3.10 25.60 0.02
CA LEU A 66 2.80 26.09 -1.33
C LEU A 66 3.15 27.57 -1.48
N LEU A 67 2.83 28.40 -0.49
CA LEU A 67 3.13 29.83 -0.54
C LEU A 67 4.64 30.09 -0.53
N TRP A 68 5.42 29.32 0.22
CA TRP A 68 6.87 29.40 0.18
C TRP A 68 7.42 28.98 -1.18
N ALA A 69 6.93 27.89 -1.77
CA ALA A 69 7.33 27.45 -3.11
C ALA A 69 7.06 28.53 -4.17
N LEU A 70 5.86 29.13 -4.16
CA LEU A 70 5.50 30.22 -5.09
C LEU A 70 6.33 31.49 -4.87
N ARG A 71 6.65 31.84 -3.61
CA ARG A 71 7.51 32.99 -3.30
C ARG A 71 8.93 32.80 -3.80
N ILE A 72 9.49 31.59 -3.63
CA ILE A 72 10.83 31.25 -4.14
C ILE A 72 10.84 31.35 -5.66
N LEU A 73 9.84 30.77 -6.34
CA LEU A 73 9.72 30.85 -7.80
C LEU A 73 9.65 32.31 -8.27
N LEU A 74 8.80 33.12 -7.64
CA LEU A 74 8.66 34.55 -7.95
C LEU A 74 9.98 35.31 -7.76
N PHE A 75 10.70 35.04 -6.68
CA PHE A 75 11.99 35.66 -6.38
C PHE A 75 13.05 35.32 -7.45
N VAL A 76 13.12 34.06 -7.86
CA VAL A 76 14.03 33.63 -8.94
C VAL A 76 13.66 34.31 -10.27
N THR A 77 12.37 34.36 -10.62
CA THR A 77 11.91 35.06 -11.84
C THR A 77 12.24 36.56 -11.79
N PHE A 78 12.04 37.20 -10.64
CA PHE A 78 12.37 38.61 -10.43
C PHE A 78 13.86 38.90 -10.63
N ILE A 79 14.74 38.12 -10.00
CA ILE A 79 16.20 38.26 -10.12
C ILE A 79 16.68 37.96 -11.54
N SER A 80 16.13 36.93 -12.17
CA SER A 80 16.43 36.60 -13.57
C SER A 80 16.09 37.77 -14.50
N LYS A 81 14.97 38.46 -14.25
CA LYS A 81 14.58 39.62 -15.06
C LYS A 81 15.56 40.79 -14.89
N LEU A 82 16.20 40.94 -13.73
CA LEU A 82 17.25 41.95 -13.49
C LEU A 82 18.59 41.62 -14.18
N GLY A 83 18.69 40.52 -14.94
CA GLY A 83 19.92 40.12 -15.63
C GLY A 83 20.94 39.42 -14.73
N ILE A 84 20.58 39.11 -13.49
CA ILE A 84 21.44 38.36 -12.56
C ILE A 84 21.39 36.88 -12.93
N PRO A 85 22.54 36.20 -13.13
CA PRO A 85 22.57 34.78 -13.41
C PRO A 85 21.91 33.96 -12.29
N THR A 86 20.81 33.27 -12.59
CA THR A 86 20.07 32.46 -11.61
C THR A 86 20.53 31.01 -11.52
N THR A 87 21.51 30.59 -12.31
CA THR A 87 21.97 29.19 -12.40
C THR A 87 22.35 28.62 -11.04
N SER A 88 23.12 29.36 -10.23
CA SER A 88 23.51 28.92 -8.89
C SER A 88 22.33 28.79 -7.93
N PHE A 89 21.33 29.68 -8.03
CA PHE A 89 20.11 29.59 -7.24
C PHE A 89 19.28 28.37 -7.64
N VAL A 90 19.11 28.14 -8.95
CA VAL A 90 18.40 26.97 -9.48
C VAL A 90 19.10 25.68 -9.05
N ALA A 91 20.44 25.64 -9.07
CA ALA A 91 21.21 24.47 -8.62
C ALA A 91 20.97 24.18 -7.13
N ILE A 92 21.05 25.18 -6.25
CA ILE A 92 20.78 25.02 -4.81
C ILE A 92 19.34 24.58 -4.57
N LEU A 93 18.37 25.25 -5.21
CA LEU A 93 16.95 24.89 -5.07
C LEU A 93 16.65 23.50 -5.60
N GLY A 94 17.30 23.08 -6.69
CA GLY A 94 17.21 21.73 -7.23
C GLY A 94 17.76 20.70 -6.25
N ALA A 95 18.92 20.97 -5.65
CA ALA A 95 19.51 20.10 -4.63
C ALA A 95 18.62 20.00 -3.37
N MET A 96 18.08 21.12 -2.89
CA MET A 96 17.12 21.15 -1.79
C MET A 96 15.84 20.38 -2.12
N GLY A 97 15.31 20.57 -3.33
CA GLY A 97 14.12 19.87 -3.81
C GLY A 97 14.34 18.36 -3.90
N LEU A 98 15.50 17.92 -4.39
CA LEU A 98 15.88 16.52 -4.41
C LEU A 98 15.99 15.96 -2.99
N ALA A 99 16.65 16.67 -2.07
CA ALA A 99 16.78 16.23 -0.67
C ALA A 99 15.42 16.07 0.02
N VAL A 100 14.51 17.04 -0.15
CA VAL A 100 13.13 16.95 0.36
C VAL A 100 12.36 15.81 -0.31
N GLY A 101 12.49 15.66 -1.63
CA GLY A 101 11.83 14.59 -2.39
C GLY A 101 12.26 13.19 -1.95
N LEU A 102 13.56 12.97 -1.76
CA LEU A 102 14.12 11.73 -1.24
C LEU A 102 13.66 11.48 0.21
N SER A 103 13.59 12.53 1.04
CA SER A 103 13.05 12.41 2.40
C SER A 103 11.57 12.00 2.42
N LEU A 104 10.78 12.45 1.43
CA LEU A 104 9.35 12.13 1.32
C LEU A 104 9.06 10.89 0.47
N GLN A 105 10.07 10.24 -0.09
CA GLN A 105 9.92 9.12 -1.03
C GLN A 105 9.05 8.00 -0.46
N GLY A 106 9.24 7.63 0.81
CA GLY A 106 8.44 6.58 1.46
C GLY A 106 6.96 6.95 1.58
N SER A 107 6.65 8.19 1.96
CA SER A 107 5.26 8.67 2.06
C SER A 107 4.57 8.72 0.69
N LEU A 108 5.30 9.16 -0.34
CA LEU A 108 4.78 9.21 -1.70
C LEU A 108 4.55 7.80 -2.28
N SER A 109 5.43 6.85 -1.97
CA SER A 109 5.27 5.44 -2.31
C SER A 109 4.00 4.85 -1.68
N ASN A 110 3.73 5.16 -0.41
CA ASN A 110 2.51 4.73 0.27
C ASN A 110 1.24 5.36 -0.34
N PHE A 111 1.28 6.65 -0.67
CA PHE A 111 0.18 7.30 -1.37
C PHE A 111 -0.12 6.63 -2.71
N ALA A 112 0.92 6.41 -3.53
CA ALA A 112 0.79 5.73 -4.82
C ALA A 112 0.26 4.30 -4.65
N GLY A 113 0.78 3.55 -3.68
CA GLY A 113 0.31 2.21 -3.35
C GLY A 113 -1.17 2.18 -2.98
N GLY A 114 -1.64 3.18 -2.21
CA GLY A 114 -3.05 3.33 -1.85
C GLY A 114 -3.94 3.53 -3.08
N MET A 115 -3.53 4.39 -4.01
CA MET A 115 -4.24 4.57 -5.28
C MET A 115 -4.29 3.28 -6.10
N LEU A 116 -3.17 2.54 -6.20
CA LEU A 116 -3.12 1.27 -6.92
C LEU A 116 -4.07 0.23 -6.32
N ILE A 117 -4.13 0.13 -4.99
CA ILE A 117 -5.07 -0.77 -4.29
C ILE A 117 -6.52 -0.39 -4.63
N ILE A 118 -6.87 0.90 -4.63
CA ILE A 118 -8.23 1.36 -4.92
C ILE A 118 -8.63 1.11 -6.39
N VAL A 119 -7.69 1.30 -7.31
CA VAL A 119 -7.92 1.15 -8.75
C VAL A 119 -8.01 -0.31 -9.16
N PHE A 120 -7.00 -1.12 -8.80
CA PHE A 120 -6.91 -2.52 -9.21
C PHE A 120 -7.65 -3.49 -8.29
N LYS A 121 -7.94 -3.08 -7.06
CA LYS A 121 -8.69 -3.84 -6.05
C LYS A 121 -8.21 -5.29 -5.90
N PRO A 122 -6.92 -5.54 -5.61
CA PRO A 122 -6.43 -6.88 -5.26
C PRO A 122 -7.11 -7.42 -3.98
N PHE A 123 -7.64 -6.52 -3.15
CA PHE A 123 -8.52 -6.79 -2.03
C PHE A 123 -9.44 -5.58 -1.80
N LYS A 124 -10.47 -5.76 -0.98
CA LYS A 124 -11.39 -4.71 -0.53
C LYS A 124 -11.62 -4.79 0.98
N VAL A 125 -12.26 -3.75 1.52
CA VAL A 125 -12.74 -3.76 2.91
C VAL A 125 -13.65 -4.97 3.14
N GLY A 126 -13.39 -5.70 4.22
CA GLY A 126 -14.04 -6.97 4.58
C GLY A 126 -13.31 -8.23 4.10
N ASP A 127 -12.34 -8.12 3.19
CA ASP A 127 -11.55 -9.28 2.77
C ASP A 127 -10.54 -9.66 3.86
N THR A 128 -10.34 -10.97 4.04
CA THR A 128 -9.24 -11.50 4.85
C THR A 128 -8.07 -11.80 3.94
N ILE A 129 -6.93 -11.16 4.22
CA ILE A 129 -5.72 -11.29 3.42
C ILE A 129 -4.53 -11.69 4.29
N GLU A 130 -3.53 -12.31 3.66
CA GLU A 130 -2.19 -12.45 4.19
C GLU A 130 -1.23 -11.57 3.41
N ALA A 131 -0.54 -10.70 4.13
CA ALA A 131 0.52 -9.89 3.56
C ALA A 131 1.61 -9.69 4.61
N GLN A 132 2.88 -9.78 4.19
CA GLN A 132 4.04 -9.64 5.08
C GLN A 132 3.98 -10.56 6.32
N GLY A 133 3.43 -11.77 6.18
CA GLY A 133 3.29 -12.75 7.28
C GLY A 133 2.16 -12.42 8.27
N ILE A 134 1.32 -11.44 7.98
CA ILE A 134 0.19 -11.03 8.83
C ILE A 134 -1.11 -11.45 8.14
N ILE A 135 -1.90 -12.30 8.80
CA ILE A 135 -3.25 -12.66 8.37
C ILE A 135 -4.25 -11.78 9.13
N ALA A 136 -4.99 -10.96 8.41
CA ALA A 136 -5.95 -10.02 8.99
C ALA A 136 -7.09 -9.69 8.03
N THR A 137 -8.23 -9.26 8.58
CA THR A 137 -9.36 -8.75 7.83
C THR A 137 -9.22 -7.25 7.63
N VAL A 138 -9.37 -6.79 6.38
CA VAL A 138 -9.24 -5.38 6.01
C VAL A 138 -10.44 -4.59 6.55
N GLU A 139 -10.17 -3.60 7.39
CA GLU A 139 -11.21 -2.74 7.98
C GLU A 139 -11.34 -1.43 7.22
N GLU A 140 -10.22 -0.79 6.87
CA GLU A 140 -10.20 0.50 6.20
C GLU A 140 -8.94 0.65 5.34
N ILE A 141 -9.09 1.21 4.14
CA ILE A 141 -7.95 1.61 3.29
C ILE A 141 -7.82 3.13 3.39
N GLN A 142 -6.84 3.60 4.16
CA GLN A 142 -6.54 5.03 4.31
C GLN A 142 -5.53 5.48 3.25
N ILE A 143 -5.20 6.77 3.24
CA ILE A 143 -4.34 7.39 2.22
C ILE A 143 -2.93 6.75 2.19
N PHE A 144 -2.33 6.50 3.36
CA PHE A 144 -0.96 5.97 3.46
C PHE A 144 -0.88 4.55 4.00
N VAL A 145 -1.89 4.09 4.73
CA VAL A 145 -1.90 2.80 5.41
C VAL A 145 -3.25 2.10 5.20
N THR A 146 -3.24 0.78 5.29
CA THR A 146 -4.45 -0.03 5.40
C THR A 146 -4.55 -0.51 6.84
N LYS A 147 -5.69 -0.25 7.46
CA LYS A 147 -6.05 -0.73 8.79
C LYS A 147 -6.69 -2.10 8.66
N MET A 148 -6.15 -3.07 9.39
CA MET A 148 -6.65 -4.44 9.40
C MET A 148 -6.80 -4.95 10.83
N VAL A 149 -7.66 -5.93 11.03
CA VAL A 149 -7.90 -6.56 12.34
C VAL A 149 -7.53 -8.05 12.25
N THR A 150 -6.64 -8.51 13.13
CA THR A 150 -6.25 -9.92 13.20
C THR A 150 -7.38 -10.76 13.81
N GLY A 151 -7.30 -12.09 13.65
CA GLY A 151 -8.24 -13.01 14.31
C GLY A 151 -8.26 -12.89 15.85
N ASN A 152 -7.20 -12.33 16.45
CA ASN A 152 -7.10 -12.07 17.89
C ASN A 152 -7.60 -10.67 18.29
N ASN A 153 -8.35 -10.00 17.41
CA ASN A 153 -8.89 -8.66 17.62
C ASN A 153 -7.83 -7.56 17.87
N GLN A 154 -6.65 -7.69 17.24
CA GLN A 154 -5.60 -6.67 17.29
C GLN A 154 -5.65 -5.83 16.01
N THR A 155 -5.59 -4.51 16.14
CA THR A 155 -5.48 -3.60 14.99
C THR A 155 -4.04 -3.53 14.50
N VAL A 156 -3.85 -3.74 13.19
CA VAL A 156 -2.57 -3.62 12.51
C VAL A 156 -2.69 -2.56 11.42
N PHE A 157 -1.72 -1.65 11.37
CA PHE A 157 -1.59 -0.65 10.31
C PHE A 157 -0.44 -1.06 9.40
N VAL A 158 -0.75 -1.38 8.15
CA VAL A 158 0.27 -1.75 7.16
C VAL A 158 0.38 -0.65 6.11
N PRO A 159 1.60 -0.16 5.79
CA PRO A 159 1.79 0.82 4.74
C PRO A 159 1.25 0.34 3.39
N ASN A 160 0.55 1.21 2.67
CA ASN A 160 -0.04 0.84 1.39
C ASN A 160 1.03 0.50 0.34
N GLY A 161 2.22 1.12 0.41
CA GLY A 161 3.32 0.86 -0.50
C GLY A 161 3.87 -0.56 -0.34
N THR A 162 3.90 -1.10 0.88
CA THR A 162 4.32 -2.50 1.09
C THR A 162 3.28 -3.48 0.59
N LEU A 163 1.99 -3.16 0.74
CA LEU A 163 0.90 -3.97 0.21
C LEU A 163 0.88 -3.98 -1.32
N SER A 164 1.04 -2.82 -1.97
CA SER A 164 0.99 -2.72 -3.44
C SER A 164 2.19 -3.36 -4.13
N ASN A 165 3.36 -3.40 -3.46
CA ASN A 165 4.60 -3.93 -4.03
C ASN A 165 4.86 -5.40 -3.63
N GLY A 166 4.19 -5.90 -2.60
CA GLY A 166 4.37 -7.25 -2.07
C GLY A 166 3.38 -8.27 -2.63
N THR A 167 3.61 -9.54 -2.32
CA THR A 167 2.63 -10.60 -2.57
C THR A 167 1.51 -10.53 -1.55
N ILE A 168 0.26 -10.61 -2.03
CA ILE A 168 -0.94 -10.66 -1.21
C ILE A 168 -1.65 -11.98 -1.49
N ILE A 169 -1.93 -12.76 -0.44
CA ILE A 169 -2.81 -13.92 -0.53
C ILE A 169 -4.19 -13.46 -0.07
N ASN A 170 -5.17 -13.45 -0.96
CA ASN A 170 -6.54 -13.07 -0.61
C ASN A 170 -7.37 -14.34 -0.37
N TYR A 171 -7.80 -14.55 0.87
CA TYR A 171 -8.62 -15.71 1.25
C TYR A 171 -10.11 -15.51 0.94
N SER A 172 -10.55 -14.29 0.68
CA SER A 172 -11.97 -13.95 0.52
C SER A 172 -12.44 -13.94 -0.93
N MET A 173 -11.56 -13.61 -1.88
CA MET A 173 -11.92 -13.32 -3.26
C MET A 173 -12.55 -14.49 -4.03
N GLN A 174 -12.08 -15.71 -3.83
CA GLN A 174 -12.60 -16.90 -4.54
C GLN A 174 -13.88 -17.48 -3.92
N GLY A 175 -14.26 -17.05 -2.71
CA GLY A 175 -15.48 -17.52 -2.01
C GLY A 175 -15.41 -18.95 -1.44
N GLU A 176 -14.53 -19.79 -1.96
CA GLU A 176 -14.33 -21.18 -1.57
C GLU A 176 -12.86 -21.48 -1.32
N ARG A 177 -12.58 -22.39 -0.39
CA ARG A 177 -11.23 -22.74 0.07
C ARG A 177 -11.12 -24.22 0.32
N ARG A 178 -9.94 -24.76 0.03
CA ARG A 178 -9.54 -26.12 0.38
C ARG A 178 -8.82 -26.11 1.73
N ALA A 179 -9.15 -27.05 2.61
CA ALA A 179 -8.31 -27.36 3.76
C ALA A 179 -7.29 -28.44 3.37
N ASP A 180 -6.03 -28.26 3.74
CA ASP A 180 -5.00 -29.28 3.53
C ASP A 180 -4.70 -29.95 4.87
N LEU A 181 -5.40 -31.06 5.14
CA LEU A 181 -5.23 -31.84 6.37
C LEU A 181 -4.33 -33.05 6.12
N THR A 182 -3.60 -33.49 7.14
CA THR A 182 -2.76 -34.69 7.08
C THR A 182 -3.12 -35.65 8.21
N PHE A 183 -3.42 -36.90 7.86
CA PHE A 183 -3.70 -37.98 8.82
C PHE A 183 -2.70 -39.10 8.63
N SER A 184 -2.09 -39.57 9.71
CA SER A 184 -1.03 -40.58 9.68
C SER A 184 -1.53 -41.88 10.32
N ILE A 185 -1.46 -42.99 9.57
CA ILE A 185 -1.87 -44.32 10.06
C ILE A 185 -0.67 -45.26 10.12
N SER A 186 -0.81 -46.38 10.85
CA SER A 186 0.23 -47.41 10.90
C SER A 186 0.42 -48.11 9.56
N TYR A 187 1.63 -48.60 9.29
CA TYR A 187 1.92 -49.48 8.16
C TYR A 187 1.10 -50.78 8.17
N ASP A 188 0.69 -51.22 9.36
CA ASP A 188 -0.16 -52.41 9.52
C ASP A 188 -1.62 -52.17 9.12
N SER A 189 -2.01 -50.93 8.86
CA SER A 189 -3.38 -50.56 8.50
C SER A 189 -3.63 -50.68 7.00
N ASP A 190 -4.81 -51.15 6.62
CA ASP A 190 -5.22 -51.22 5.21
C ASP A 190 -5.42 -49.81 4.63
N ILE A 191 -4.58 -49.47 3.65
CA ILE A 191 -4.57 -48.17 2.95
C ILE A 191 -5.90 -47.91 2.25
N LYS A 192 -6.47 -48.92 1.59
CA LYS A 192 -7.72 -48.76 0.84
C LYS A 192 -8.88 -48.54 1.80
N LYS A 193 -8.95 -49.34 2.87
CA LYS A 193 -9.97 -49.17 3.92
C LYS A 193 -9.88 -47.78 4.56
N ALA A 194 -8.68 -47.32 4.90
CA ALA A 194 -8.48 -45.99 5.48
C ALA A 194 -8.91 -44.87 4.53
N LYS A 195 -8.55 -44.97 3.24
CA LYS A 195 -8.98 -44.02 2.22
C LYS A 195 -10.50 -43.95 2.11
N ASP A 196 -11.17 -45.11 2.05
CA ASP A 196 -12.62 -45.19 1.89
C ASP A 196 -13.35 -44.60 3.10
N VAL A 197 -12.87 -44.87 4.32
CA VAL A 197 -13.41 -44.30 5.56
C VAL A 197 -13.26 -42.78 5.60
N LEU A 198 -12.07 -42.27 5.30
CA LEU A 198 -11.80 -40.82 5.28
C LEU A 198 -12.66 -40.12 4.22
N LEU A 199 -12.79 -40.70 3.03
CA LEU A 199 -13.58 -40.12 1.95
C LEU A 199 -15.09 -40.13 2.28
N ASP A 200 -15.58 -41.20 2.93
CA ASP A 200 -16.97 -41.29 3.39
C ASP A 200 -17.33 -40.20 4.41
N VAL A 201 -16.42 -39.88 5.33
CA VAL A 201 -16.59 -38.75 6.27
C VAL A 201 -16.76 -37.43 5.51
N LEU A 202 -15.91 -37.16 4.51
CA LEU A 202 -16.01 -35.93 3.70
C LEU A 202 -17.32 -35.87 2.91
N ASN A 203 -17.77 -36.99 2.36
CA ASN A 203 -19.02 -37.06 1.58
C ASN A 203 -20.28 -36.92 2.45
N LYS A 204 -20.21 -37.32 3.73
CA LYS A 204 -21.32 -37.18 4.70
C LYS A 204 -21.43 -35.78 5.28
N ASN A 205 -20.34 -35.01 5.32
CA ASN A 205 -20.39 -33.65 5.85
C ASN A 205 -21.05 -32.69 4.83
N SER A 206 -22.28 -32.25 5.14
CA SER A 206 -23.07 -31.34 4.29
C SER A 206 -22.43 -29.98 3.99
N LYS A 207 -21.41 -29.57 4.76
CA LYS A 207 -20.68 -28.31 4.55
C LYS A 207 -19.48 -28.47 3.60
N VAL A 208 -19.06 -29.70 3.33
CA VAL A 208 -18.01 -30.02 2.34
C VAL A 208 -18.62 -29.96 0.94
N LEU A 209 -17.97 -29.21 0.07
CA LEU A 209 -18.37 -29.09 -1.33
C LEU A 209 -18.06 -30.38 -2.08
N GLN A 210 -19.00 -30.78 -2.93
CA GLN A 210 -18.86 -31.93 -3.85
C GLN A 210 -18.30 -31.50 -5.22
N THR A 211 -18.26 -30.20 -5.48
CA THR A 211 -17.65 -29.61 -6.67
C THR A 211 -16.96 -28.31 -6.24
N PRO A 212 -15.61 -28.26 -6.21
CA PRO A 212 -14.69 -29.36 -6.49
C PRO A 212 -14.86 -30.55 -5.53
N ALA A 213 -14.65 -31.77 -6.03
CA ALA A 213 -14.80 -32.97 -5.20
C ALA A 213 -13.71 -33.03 -4.12
N PRO A 214 -14.02 -33.53 -2.91
CA PRO A 214 -13.01 -33.73 -1.89
C PRO A 214 -12.05 -34.86 -2.29
N GLU A 215 -10.78 -34.71 -1.95
CA GLU A 215 -9.74 -35.68 -2.30
C GLU A 215 -9.14 -36.33 -1.05
N VAL A 216 -8.92 -37.64 -1.13
CA VAL A 216 -8.13 -38.39 -0.15
C VAL A 216 -7.13 -39.27 -0.89
N PHE A 217 -5.84 -39.10 -0.59
CA PHE A 217 -4.77 -39.91 -1.18
C PHE A 217 -3.56 -40.01 -0.26
N VAL A 218 -2.73 -41.03 -0.47
CA VAL A 218 -1.46 -41.17 0.23
C VAL A 218 -0.52 -40.07 -0.22
N LYS A 219 -0.17 -39.18 0.70
CA LYS A 219 0.74 -38.05 0.51
C LYS A 219 2.20 -38.48 0.62
N ASN A 220 2.50 -39.34 1.60
CA ASN A 220 3.86 -39.76 1.90
C ASN A 220 3.89 -41.12 2.63
N LEU A 221 5.00 -41.84 2.48
CA LEU A 221 5.35 -43.02 3.26
C LEU A 221 6.54 -42.64 4.15
N SER A 222 6.31 -42.40 5.44
CA SER A 222 7.33 -41.94 6.39
C SER A 222 8.07 -43.12 7.04
N ALA A 223 9.03 -42.87 7.93
CA ALA A 223 9.73 -43.96 8.62
C ALA A 223 8.81 -44.83 9.50
N SER A 224 7.68 -44.29 9.97
CA SER A 224 6.79 -44.97 10.92
C SER A 224 5.29 -44.82 10.61
N SER A 225 4.91 -44.12 9.54
CA SER A 225 3.50 -43.88 9.20
C SER A 225 3.26 -43.80 7.70
N ILE A 226 2.01 -44.06 7.33
CA ILE A 226 1.45 -43.73 6.02
C ILE A 226 0.65 -42.44 6.19
N ASP A 227 1.08 -41.37 5.53
CA ASP A 227 0.45 -40.05 5.65
C ASP A 227 -0.55 -39.85 4.51
N PHE A 228 -1.81 -39.62 4.86
CA PHE A 228 -2.89 -39.26 3.94
C PHE A 228 -3.04 -37.75 3.86
N ALA A 229 -3.12 -37.20 2.65
CA ALA A 229 -3.68 -35.89 2.41
C ALA A 229 -5.21 -36.00 2.35
N VAL A 230 -5.89 -35.25 3.22
CA VAL A 230 -7.35 -35.17 3.28
C VAL A 230 -7.74 -33.73 2.94
N ARG A 231 -8.46 -33.55 1.84
CA ARG A 231 -8.65 -32.23 1.21
C ARG A 231 -10.12 -31.91 0.98
N PRO A 232 -10.87 -31.50 2.02
CA PRO A 232 -12.20 -30.98 1.82
C PRO A 232 -12.15 -29.56 1.23
N TRP A 233 -13.11 -29.28 0.35
CA TRP A 233 -13.42 -27.92 -0.11
C TRP A 233 -14.60 -27.38 0.67
N ALA A 234 -14.59 -26.09 1.02
CA ALA A 234 -15.65 -25.45 1.78
C ALA A 234 -15.84 -24.00 1.33
N LYS A 235 -17.05 -23.46 1.48
CA LYS A 235 -17.29 -22.02 1.40
C LYS A 235 -16.58 -21.30 2.54
N ASN A 236 -16.13 -20.08 2.30
CA ASN A 236 -15.40 -19.28 3.30
C ASN A 236 -16.11 -19.15 4.64
N ALA A 237 -17.44 -18.99 4.63
CA ALA A 237 -18.26 -18.90 5.85
C ALA A 237 -18.21 -20.18 6.70
N ASN A 238 -18.04 -21.35 6.06
CA ASN A 238 -18.03 -22.65 6.72
C ASN A 238 -16.62 -23.23 6.89
N TYR A 239 -15.59 -22.57 6.35
CA TYR A 239 -14.23 -23.11 6.27
C TYR A 239 -13.69 -23.54 7.64
N GLY A 240 -13.83 -22.71 8.68
CA GLY A 240 -13.36 -23.04 10.03
C GLY A 240 -14.08 -24.23 10.66
N ALA A 241 -15.40 -24.35 10.43
CA ALA A 241 -16.18 -25.49 10.88
C ALA A 241 -15.77 -26.76 10.14
N VAL A 242 -15.68 -26.72 8.80
CA VAL A 242 -15.25 -27.87 8.00
C VAL A 242 -13.84 -28.33 8.39
N PHE A 243 -12.91 -27.40 8.59
CA PHE A 243 -11.55 -27.73 9.04
C PHE A 243 -11.56 -28.52 10.35
N THR A 244 -12.31 -28.05 11.34
CA THR A 244 -12.33 -28.63 12.69
C THR A 244 -13.15 -29.92 12.74
N GLU A 245 -14.37 -29.92 12.19
CA GLU A 245 -15.25 -31.09 12.12
C GLU A 245 -14.58 -32.23 11.35
N THR A 246 -13.92 -31.94 10.21
CA THR A 246 -13.19 -32.99 9.47
C THR A 246 -12.09 -33.62 10.30
N LEU A 247 -11.38 -32.84 11.14
CA LEU A 247 -10.34 -33.39 12.02
C LEU A 247 -10.93 -34.36 13.05
N GLU A 248 -12.02 -33.97 13.70
CA GLU A 248 -12.69 -34.75 14.73
C GLU A 248 -13.39 -35.99 14.15
N ASP A 249 -14.18 -35.81 13.09
CA ASP A 249 -14.97 -36.87 12.47
C ASP A 249 -14.09 -37.93 11.82
N CYS A 250 -13.02 -37.52 11.11
CA CYS A 250 -12.07 -38.48 10.53
C CYS A 250 -11.35 -39.28 11.61
N LYS A 251 -10.97 -38.66 12.73
CA LYS A 251 -10.33 -39.38 13.84
C LYS A 251 -11.29 -40.42 14.43
N ALA A 252 -12.53 -40.01 14.72
CA ALA A 252 -13.55 -40.90 15.26
C ALA A 252 -13.88 -42.06 14.29
N ALA A 253 -13.98 -41.79 12.99
CA ALA A 253 -14.26 -42.80 11.99
C ALA A 253 -13.12 -43.82 11.82
N LEU A 254 -11.86 -43.36 11.86
CA LEU A 254 -10.70 -44.26 11.83
C LEU A 254 -10.67 -45.17 13.06
N ASP A 255 -10.96 -44.63 14.26
CA ASP A 255 -11.01 -45.41 15.49
C ASP A 255 -12.13 -46.47 15.45
N GLN A 256 -13.33 -46.11 14.98
CA GLN A 256 -14.45 -47.04 14.80
C GLN A 256 -14.14 -48.14 13.77
N ALA A 257 -13.37 -47.81 12.73
CA ALA A 257 -12.94 -48.76 11.71
C ALA A 257 -11.80 -49.69 12.16
N GLY A 258 -11.29 -49.50 13.40
CA GLY A 258 -10.15 -50.23 13.95
C GLY A 258 -8.82 -49.88 13.28
N ILE A 259 -8.73 -48.71 12.64
CA ILE A 259 -7.51 -48.23 11.99
C ILE A 259 -6.71 -47.44 13.01
N ALA A 260 -5.55 -47.97 13.39
CA ALA A 260 -4.66 -47.30 14.32
C ALA A 260 -4.08 -46.04 13.67
N VAL A 261 -4.58 -44.88 14.07
CA VAL A 261 -3.88 -43.61 13.89
C VAL A 261 -2.61 -43.70 14.71
N GLN A 262 -1.45 -43.53 14.05
CA GLN A 262 -0.16 -43.76 14.69
C GLN A 262 -0.06 -42.95 16.00
N PRO A 263 0.43 -43.57 17.10
CA PRO A 263 0.41 -42.95 18.42
C PRO A 263 1.39 -41.78 18.53
N TYR A 264 1.13 -40.93 19.53
CA TYR A 264 2.08 -39.99 20.11
C TYR A 264 3.46 -40.65 20.23
N THR A 265 4.48 -39.96 19.74
CA THR A 265 5.87 -40.39 19.89
C THR A 265 6.15 -40.51 21.39
N ILE A 266 6.20 -41.74 21.93
CA ILE A 266 6.89 -41.99 23.20
C ILE A 266 8.38 -41.93 22.83
N GLN A 267 8.95 -40.73 22.83
CA GLN A 267 10.39 -40.60 22.85
C GLN A 267 10.86 -41.18 24.18
N LYS A 268 11.61 -42.28 24.09
CA LYS A 268 12.29 -42.94 25.21
C LYS A 268 13.58 -42.21 25.52
#